data_AF-A0A5F4W9D6-F1
#
_entry.id   AF-A0A5F4W9D6-F1
#
_cell.length_a   1.000
_cell.length_b   1.000
_cell.length_c   1.000
_cell.angle_alpha   90.00
_cell.angle_beta   90.00
_cell.angle_gamma   90.00
#
_symmetry.space_group_name_H-M   'P 1'
#
loop_
_entity.id
_entity.type
_entity.pdbx_description
1 polymer ?
#
loop_
_entity_poly.entity_id
_entity_poly.type
_entity_poly.pdbx_seq_one_letter_code
_entity_poly.pdbx_strand_id
1 'polypeptide(L)'
;MAFPHLQQPSFLLASLKADSINKPFPQRCQDLVKVIEDFPAKELHTIFPWLVENIFGSLDGVLIGWNLRCLQGRVSPVEYSIAMEFLDPGGPMMKLVYKLQAEDYKFDFPVSYLPGPVKASIQECVLPDSPLYHNKVQFTPAGGLGLNLALNPFEYYIFFFALSLITQKVGKGCLFLGGAGSRPKTSCTCQCSAARQCPEPLLTTSLVFQPLPVSLHVRTSDCAYFILVDRYLSWFLPTEGSVPPPLSSSPGGASPSPPPR
;
A
#
# COMPACT_ATOMS: atom_id res chain seq x y z
N MET A 1 4.86 42.02 2.82
CA MET A 1 3.82 40.98 2.90
C MET A 1 4.01 40.09 1.68
N ALA A 2 4.64 38.92 1.86
CA ALA A 2 4.89 37.99 0.76
C ALA A 2 3.70 37.03 0.67
N PHE A 3 3.12 36.92 -0.53
CA PHE A 3 2.13 35.90 -0.86
C PHE A 3 2.73 34.51 -0.60
N PRO A 4 2.00 33.54 -0.01
CA PRO A 4 2.49 32.18 0.05
C PRO A 4 2.55 31.64 -1.37
N HIS A 5 3.77 31.32 -1.79
CA HIS A 5 4.11 30.74 -3.06
C HIS A 5 3.25 29.48 -3.30
N LEU A 6 2.42 29.49 -4.36
CA LEU A 6 1.79 28.30 -4.91
C LEU A 6 2.89 27.27 -5.22
N GLN A 7 3.18 26.41 -4.27
CA GLN A 7 4.20 25.38 -4.37
C GLN A 7 3.75 24.41 -5.46
N GLN A 8 4.51 24.29 -6.55
CA GLN A 8 4.12 23.37 -7.61
C GLN A 8 4.10 21.93 -7.05
N PRO A 9 3.14 21.07 -7.46
CA PRO A 9 3.06 19.67 -7.00
C PRO A 9 4.35 18.88 -7.23
N SER A 10 5.13 19.25 -8.25
CA SER A 10 6.44 18.70 -8.58
C SER A 10 7.50 18.98 -7.50
N PHE A 11 7.46 20.14 -6.86
CA PHE A 11 8.44 20.53 -5.84
C PHE A 11 8.22 19.75 -4.54
N LEU A 12 6.97 19.58 -4.11
CA LEU A 12 6.63 18.78 -2.93
C LEU A 12 7.13 17.34 -3.08
N LEU A 13 6.85 16.71 -4.23
CA LEU A 13 7.32 15.35 -4.52
C LEU A 13 8.85 15.27 -4.55
N ALA A 14 9.53 16.26 -5.14
CA ALA A 14 10.99 16.31 -5.17
C ALA A 14 11.60 16.43 -3.76
N SER A 15 11.01 17.27 -2.90
CA SER A 15 11.42 17.42 -1.50
C SER A 15 11.23 16.13 -0.71
N LEU A 16 10.08 15.48 -0.84
CA LEU A 16 9.81 14.20 -0.16
C LEU A 16 10.75 13.08 -0.63
N LYS A 17 11.09 13.05 -1.91
CA LYS A 17 12.10 12.12 -2.45
C LYS A 17 13.51 12.40 -1.92
N ALA A 18 13.89 13.65 -1.76
CA ALA A 18 15.17 13.99 -1.14
C ALA A 18 15.18 13.59 0.34
N ASP A 19 14.11 13.90 1.06
CA ASP A 19 13.93 13.56 2.47
C ASP A 19 13.93 12.05 2.71
N SER A 20 13.47 11.25 1.74
CA SER A 20 13.45 9.79 1.86
C SER A 20 14.84 9.18 2.01
N ILE A 21 15.88 9.86 1.53
CA ILE A 21 17.29 9.45 1.60
C ILE A 21 18.00 10.11 2.78
N ASN A 22 17.66 11.36 3.08
CA ASN A 22 18.42 12.20 4.02
C ASN A 22 17.90 12.17 5.46
N LYS A 23 16.65 11.79 5.70
CA LYS A 23 16.02 11.82 7.04
C LYS A 23 15.79 10.41 7.61
N PRO A 24 15.90 10.23 8.94
CA PRO A 24 15.59 8.96 9.59
C PRO A 24 14.09 8.64 9.47
N PHE A 25 13.75 7.34 9.47
CA PHE A 25 12.37 6.86 9.27
C PHE A 25 11.31 7.54 10.16
N PRO A 26 11.52 7.71 11.48
CA PRO A 26 10.58 8.44 12.34
C PRO A 26 10.26 9.86 11.87
N GLN A 27 11.29 10.62 11.48
CA GLN A 27 11.11 12.00 11.04
C GLN A 27 10.36 12.05 9.70
N ARG A 28 10.67 11.12 8.78
CA ARG A 28 9.96 11.01 7.50
C ARG A 28 8.47 10.77 7.70
N CYS A 29 8.09 9.85 8.59
CA CYS A 29 6.68 9.59 8.90
C CYS A 29 5.99 10.82 9.50
N GLN A 30 6.62 11.52 10.45
CA GLN A 30 6.05 12.74 11.04
C GLN A 30 5.85 13.85 10.00
N ASP A 31 6.82 14.06 9.11
CA ASP A 31 6.71 15.04 8.03
C ASP A 31 5.59 14.64 7.05
N LEU A 32 5.45 13.35 6.73
CA LEU A 32 4.35 12.84 5.90
C LEU A 32 2.98 13.06 6.54
N VAL A 33 2.84 12.86 7.86
CA VAL A 33 1.59 13.16 8.57
C VAL A 33 1.18 14.62 8.39
N LYS A 34 2.13 15.55 8.61
CA LYS A 34 1.88 16.98 8.39
C LYS A 34 1.50 17.28 6.96
N VAL A 35 2.21 16.69 5.99
CA VAL A 35 1.86 16.87 4.57
C VAL A 35 0.44 16.40 4.28
N ILE A 36 0.04 15.23 4.78
CA ILE A 36 -1.32 14.69 4.58
C ILE A 36 -2.39 15.62 5.17
N GLU A 37 -2.12 16.21 6.33
CA GLU A 37 -3.04 17.11 7.03
C GLU A 37 -3.12 18.49 6.35
N ASP A 38 -1.97 19.12 6.10
CA ASP A 38 -1.87 20.53 5.70
C ASP A 38 -2.12 20.77 4.21
N PHE A 39 -1.80 19.80 3.33
CA PHE A 39 -1.86 20.02 1.89
C PHE A 39 -3.22 19.68 1.27
N PRO A 40 -3.65 20.38 0.21
CA PRO A 40 -4.91 20.08 -0.47
C PRO A 40 -4.84 18.76 -1.25
N ALA A 41 -6.00 18.16 -1.49
CA ALA A 41 -6.12 16.86 -2.18
C ALA A 41 -5.41 16.83 -3.55
N LYS A 42 -5.38 17.96 -4.28
CA LYS A 42 -4.68 18.08 -5.56
C LYS A 42 -3.17 17.81 -5.48
N GLU A 43 -2.50 18.32 -4.44
CA GLU A 43 -1.08 18.09 -4.24
C GLU A 43 -0.84 16.66 -3.74
N LEU A 44 -1.71 16.20 -2.84
CA LEU A 44 -1.71 14.84 -2.31
C LEU A 44 -1.89 13.77 -3.39
N HIS A 45 -2.73 14.05 -4.40
CA HIS A 45 -2.95 13.17 -5.54
C HIS A 45 -1.64 12.90 -6.30
N THR A 46 -0.76 13.90 -6.40
CA THR A 46 0.52 13.78 -7.11
C THR A 46 1.52 12.91 -6.34
N ILE A 47 1.54 13.00 -5.01
CA ILE A 47 2.49 12.23 -4.19
C ILE A 47 1.99 10.82 -3.85
N PHE A 48 0.69 10.58 -3.94
CA PHE A 48 0.07 9.33 -3.48
C PHE A 48 0.63 8.07 -4.16
N PRO A 49 0.75 7.97 -5.51
CA PRO A 49 1.33 6.79 -6.14
C PRO A 49 2.76 6.52 -5.68
N TRP A 50 3.57 7.57 -5.53
CA TRP A 50 4.93 7.48 -5.03
C TRP A 50 4.96 6.98 -3.58
N LEU A 51 4.07 7.50 -2.72
CA LEU A 51 4.01 7.09 -1.31
C LEU A 51 3.60 5.62 -1.17
N VAL A 52 2.59 5.18 -1.91
CA VAL A 52 2.15 3.77 -1.95
C VAL A 52 3.31 2.87 -2.37
N GLU A 53 4.01 3.23 -3.44
CA GLU A 53 5.20 2.50 -3.91
C GLU A 53 6.33 2.49 -2.88
N ASN A 54 6.54 3.59 -2.15
CA ASN A 54 7.57 3.66 -1.10
C ASN A 54 7.21 2.79 0.12
N ILE A 55 5.93 2.61 0.42
CA ILE A 55 5.48 1.78 1.54
C ILE A 55 5.60 0.30 1.18
N PHE A 56 5.00 -0.11 0.07
CA PHE A 56 4.82 -1.52 -0.32
C PHE A 56 5.94 -2.07 -1.21
N GLY A 57 6.70 -1.20 -1.85
CA GLY A 57 7.65 -1.54 -2.89
C GLY A 57 7.05 -1.38 -4.30
N SER A 58 7.94 -1.38 -5.29
CA SER A 58 7.56 -1.29 -6.70
C SER A 58 7.08 -2.63 -7.22
N LEU A 59 6.19 -2.59 -8.21
CA LEU A 59 5.56 -3.80 -8.76
C LEU A 59 6.56 -4.73 -9.46
N ASP A 60 7.65 -4.19 -10.01
CA ASP A 60 8.78 -4.96 -10.58
C ASP A 60 9.70 -5.59 -9.51
N GLY A 61 9.56 -5.16 -8.25
CA GLY A 61 10.35 -5.57 -7.11
C GLY A 61 11.74 -4.95 -7.04
N VAL A 62 12.02 -3.87 -7.79
CA VAL A 62 13.28 -3.11 -7.70
C VAL A 62 13.35 -2.33 -6.38
N LEU A 63 12.26 -1.66 -6.02
CA LEU A 63 12.11 -0.98 -4.74
C LEU A 63 11.44 -1.91 -3.74
N ILE A 64 12.10 -2.16 -2.60
CA ILE A 64 11.58 -3.05 -1.54
C ILE A 64 10.53 -2.34 -0.65
N GLY A 65 10.49 -1.01 -0.70
CA GLY A 65 9.63 -0.17 0.13
C GLY A 65 10.07 -0.13 1.60
N TRP A 66 9.13 -0.02 2.53
CA TRP A 66 9.40 0.01 3.98
C TRP A 66 9.73 -1.36 4.57
N ASN A 67 9.71 -2.40 3.74
CA ASN A 67 9.98 -3.78 4.15
C ASN A 67 9.19 -4.22 5.39
N LEU A 68 7.88 -3.93 5.38
CA LEU A 68 6.96 -4.21 6.49
C LEU A 68 6.95 -5.68 6.94
N ARG A 69 7.41 -6.61 6.06
CA ARG A 69 7.54 -8.04 6.37
C ARG A 69 8.75 -8.34 7.27
N CYS A 70 9.80 -7.54 7.20
CA CYS A 70 10.98 -7.64 8.07
C CYS A 70 10.89 -6.73 9.29
N LEU A 71 9.96 -5.78 9.31
CA LEU A 71 9.75 -4.87 10.44
C LEU A 71 9.09 -5.59 11.62
N GLN A 72 9.81 -5.68 12.74
CA GLN A 72 9.39 -6.42 13.94
C GLN A 72 9.62 -5.59 15.19
N GLY A 73 8.63 -5.59 16.10
CA GLY A 73 8.67 -4.77 17.31
C GLY A 73 9.83 -5.08 18.27
N ARG A 74 10.37 -6.30 18.24
CA ARG A 74 11.52 -6.67 19.09
C ARG A 74 12.85 -6.15 18.58
N VAL A 75 12.98 -5.96 17.27
CA VAL A 75 14.24 -5.55 16.62
C VAL A 75 14.31 -4.03 16.54
N SER A 76 13.20 -3.40 16.17
CA SER A 76 13.10 -1.96 15.93
C SER A 76 11.78 -1.42 16.50
N PRO A 77 11.63 -1.33 17.84
CA PRO A 77 10.35 -1.02 18.48
C PRO A 77 9.79 0.36 18.07
N VAL A 78 10.66 1.36 17.94
CA VAL A 78 10.26 2.72 17.57
C VAL A 78 9.73 2.77 16.12
N GLU A 79 10.49 2.22 15.17
CA GLU A 79 10.08 2.19 13.76
C GLU A 79 8.83 1.34 13.55
N TYR A 80 8.74 0.22 14.27
CA TYR A 80 7.56 -0.64 14.27
C TYR A 80 6.32 0.12 14.74
N SER A 81 6.36 0.81 15.90
CA SER A 81 5.20 1.56 16.41
C SER A 81 4.74 2.62 15.41
N ILE A 82 5.69 3.40 14.89
CA ILE A 82 5.41 4.47 13.93
C ILE A 82 4.79 3.93 12.64
N ALA A 83 5.32 2.84 12.09
CA ALA A 83 4.76 2.23 10.88
C ALA A 83 3.35 1.66 11.13
N MET A 84 3.14 1.00 12.27
CA MET A 84 1.85 0.44 12.65
C MET A 84 0.79 1.52 12.86
N GLU A 85 1.15 2.64 13.48
CA GLU A 85 0.26 3.80 13.67
C GLU A 85 -0.02 4.52 12.36
N PHE A 86 1.01 4.70 11.52
CA PHE A 86 0.88 5.38 10.22
C PHE A 86 -0.05 4.64 9.26
N LEU A 87 0.09 3.30 9.19
CA LEU A 87 -0.61 2.43 8.26
C LEU A 87 -1.90 1.82 8.82
N ASP A 88 -2.24 2.07 10.09
CA ASP A 88 -3.48 1.59 10.69
C ASP A 88 -4.71 1.98 9.84
N PRO A 89 -5.79 1.17 9.79
CA PRO A 89 -7.03 1.56 9.10
C PRO A 89 -7.62 2.92 9.53
N GLY A 90 -7.36 3.36 10.77
CA GLY A 90 -7.70 4.71 11.24
C GLY A 90 -6.56 5.75 11.10
N GLY A 91 -5.41 5.33 10.58
CA GLY A 91 -4.16 6.07 10.54
C GLY A 91 -4.04 7.10 9.41
N PRO A 92 -2.96 7.90 9.43
CA PRO A 92 -2.66 8.91 8.41
C PRO A 92 -2.75 8.43 6.96
N MET A 93 -2.25 7.22 6.67
CA MET A 93 -2.29 6.70 5.29
C MET A 93 -3.71 6.48 4.80
N MET A 94 -4.60 5.95 5.64
CA MET A 94 -5.99 5.74 5.27
C MET A 94 -6.78 7.06 5.22
N LYS A 95 -6.46 8.03 6.09
CA LYS A 95 -7.00 9.40 5.98
C LYS A 95 -6.66 10.04 4.65
N LEU A 96 -5.43 9.88 4.16
CA LEU A 96 -5.01 10.32 2.83
C LEU A 96 -5.86 9.67 1.74
N VAL A 97 -6.05 8.34 1.80
CA VAL A 97 -6.89 7.59 0.85
C VAL A 97 -8.31 8.18 0.79
N TYR A 98 -8.96 8.38 1.93
CA TYR A 98 -10.31 8.94 1.96
C TYR A 98 -10.37 10.40 1.51
N LYS A 99 -9.37 11.21 1.84
CA LYS A 99 -9.27 12.60 1.39
C LYS A 99 -9.19 12.69 -0.14
N LEU A 100 -8.47 11.78 -0.78
CA LEU A 100 -8.43 11.70 -2.25
C LEU A 100 -9.71 11.10 -2.84
N GLN A 101 -10.31 10.13 -2.14
CA GLN A 101 -11.52 9.47 -2.61
C GLN A 101 -12.72 10.41 -2.63
N ALA A 102 -12.79 11.38 -1.71
CA ALA A 102 -13.82 12.42 -1.69
C ALA A 102 -13.81 13.36 -2.91
N GLU A 103 -12.68 13.43 -3.63
CA GLU A 103 -12.49 14.25 -4.84
C GLU A 103 -12.63 13.44 -6.14
N ASP A 104 -13.07 12.17 -6.05
CA ASP A 104 -13.28 11.26 -7.20
C ASP A 104 -12.03 11.06 -8.09
N TYR A 105 -10.82 11.16 -7.51
CA TYR A 105 -9.58 10.88 -8.23
C TYR A 105 -9.50 9.41 -8.70
N LYS A 106 -8.78 9.18 -9.81
CA LYS A 106 -8.55 7.86 -10.37
C LYS A 106 -7.07 7.66 -10.69
N PHE A 107 -6.59 6.44 -10.44
CA PHE A 107 -5.21 6.03 -10.68
C PHE A 107 -5.18 4.87 -11.68
N ASP A 108 -4.27 4.96 -12.64
CA ASP A 108 -4.04 3.88 -13.60
C ASP A 108 -3.21 2.77 -12.95
N PHE A 109 -3.77 1.56 -12.95
CA PHE A 109 -3.09 0.36 -12.48
C PHE A 109 -2.83 -0.60 -13.66
N PRO A 110 -1.57 -0.98 -13.94
CA PRO A 110 -1.24 -1.83 -15.07
C PRO A 110 -1.78 -3.27 -14.94
N VAL A 111 -2.54 -3.73 -15.94
CA VAL A 111 -3.14 -5.09 -15.99
C VAL A 111 -2.06 -6.20 -16.00
N SER A 112 -0.84 -5.89 -16.44
CA SER A 112 0.28 -6.83 -16.48
C SER A 112 0.65 -7.41 -15.11
N TYR A 113 0.32 -6.69 -14.02
CA TYR A 113 0.61 -7.09 -12.64
C TYR A 113 -0.56 -7.79 -11.94
N LEU A 114 -1.67 -8.04 -12.64
CA LEU A 114 -2.77 -8.85 -12.10
C LEU A 114 -2.41 -10.35 -12.09
N PRO A 115 -3.05 -11.14 -11.20
CA PRO A 115 -2.94 -12.60 -11.22
C PRO A 115 -3.23 -13.19 -12.60
N GLY A 116 -2.51 -14.26 -12.97
CA GLY A 116 -2.53 -14.87 -14.30
C GLY A 116 -3.92 -15.07 -14.92
N PRO A 117 -4.89 -15.69 -14.20
CA PRO A 117 -6.23 -15.92 -14.73
C PRO A 117 -6.98 -14.63 -15.07
N VAL A 118 -6.94 -13.65 -14.14
CA VAL A 118 -7.61 -12.36 -14.31
C VAL A 118 -6.99 -11.57 -15.46
N LYS A 119 -5.65 -11.57 -15.52
CA LYS A 119 -4.89 -10.91 -16.59
C LYS A 119 -5.23 -11.48 -17.97
N ALA A 120 -5.24 -12.81 -18.11
CA ALA A 120 -5.54 -13.47 -19.38
C ALA A 120 -6.96 -13.14 -19.85
N SER A 121 -7.94 -13.22 -18.95
CA SER A 121 -9.33 -12.86 -19.24
C SER A 121 -9.45 -11.44 -19.79
N ILE A 122 -8.85 -10.46 -19.10
CA ILE A 122 -8.91 -9.05 -19.52
C ILE A 122 -8.18 -8.83 -20.85
N GLN A 123 -7.07 -9.52 -21.09
CA GLN A 123 -6.33 -9.45 -22.36
C GLN A 123 -7.10 -10.04 -23.55
N GLU A 124 -7.95 -11.03 -23.29
CA GLU A 124 -8.89 -11.61 -24.26
C GLU A 124 -10.18 -10.78 -24.41
N CYS A 125 -10.22 -9.58 -23.80
CA CYS A 125 -11.39 -8.69 -23.75
C CYS A 125 -12.62 -9.33 -23.06
N VAL A 126 -12.41 -10.38 -22.25
CA VAL A 126 -13.43 -11.01 -21.41
C VAL A 126 -13.30 -10.44 -20.00
N LEU A 127 -14.28 -9.66 -19.56
CA LEU A 127 -14.25 -9.12 -18.21
C LEU A 127 -14.52 -10.23 -17.18
N PRO A 128 -13.71 -10.34 -16.11
CA PRO A 128 -14.02 -11.25 -15.01
C PRO A 128 -15.36 -10.91 -14.38
N ASP A 129 -16.10 -11.92 -13.90
CA ASP A 129 -17.43 -11.76 -13.29
C ASP A 129 -17.44 -10.91 -11.99
N SER A 130 -16.26 -10.60 -11.43
CA SER A 130 -16.15 -9.78 -10.23
C SER A 130 -16.50 -8.32 -10.54
N PRO A 131 -17.44 -7.71 -9.79
CA PRO A 131 -17.81 -6.29 -9.93
C PRO A 131 -16.63 -5.33 -9.82
N LEU A 132 -15.53 -5.79 -9.22
CA LEU A 132 -14.30 -5.03 -9.06
C LEU A 132 -13.74 -4.50 -10.38
N TYR A 133 -13.95 -5.20 -11.50
CA TYR A 133 -13.39 -4.83 -12.82
C TYR A 133 -14.40 -4.14 -13.75
N HIS A 134 -15.68 -4.06 -13.38
CA HIS A 134 -16.72 -3.48 -14.21
C HIS A 134 -16.46 -1.97 -14.43
N ASN A 135 -16.48 -1.54 -15.69
CA ASN A 135 -16.24 -0.14 -16.11
C ASN A 135 -14.89 0.45 -15.69
N LYS A 136 -13.91 -0.39 -15.32
CA LYS A 136 -12.57 0.07 -14.92
C LYS A 136 -11.47 -0.24 -15.92
N VAL A 137 -11.66 -1.22 -16.80
CA VAL A 137 -10.67 -1.54 -17.83
C VAL A 137 -10.66 -0.42 -18.88
N GLN A 138 -9.52 0.25 -19.00
CA GLN A 138 -9.28 1.25 -20.03
C GLN A 138 -8.56 0.61 -21.21
N PHE A 139 -9.23 0.62 -22.37
CA PHE A 139 -8.64 0.20 -23.64
C PHE A 139 -8.03 1.42 -24.32
N THR A 140 -6.70 1.44 -24.48
CA THR A 140 -6.03 2.54 -25.19
C THR A 140 -6.41 2.51 -26.67
N PRO A 141 -7.03 3.57 -27.24
CA PRO A 141 -7.53 3.55 -28.63
C PRO A 141 -6.44 3.52 -29.71
N ALA A 142 -5.18 3.78 -29.36
CA ALA A 142 -4.10 4.04 -30.30
C ALA A 142 -2.97 2.99 -30.19
N GLY A 143 -3.25 1.72 -30.52
CA GLY A 143 -2.22 0.69 -30.78
C GLY A 143 -1.20 0.42 -29.65
N GLY A 144 -1.41 0.97 -28.45
CA GLY A 144 -0.56 0.78 -27.29
C GLY A 144 -0.81 -0.60 -26.69
N LEU A 145 0.26 -1.37 -26.47
CA LEU A 145 0.23 -2.72 -25.91
C LEU A 145 -0.16 -2.79 -24.41
N GLY A 146 -0.65 -1.69 -23.82
CA GLY A 146 -0.93 -1.57 -22.39
C GLY A 146 -2.42 -1.51 -22.08
N LEU A 147 -2.89 -2.43 -21.25
CA LEU A 147 -4.21 -2.36 -20.61
C LEU A 147 -4.03 -1.84 -19.18
N ASN A 148 -4.83 -0.86 -18.78
CA ASN A 148 -4.81 -0.29 -17.43
C ASN A 148 -6.20 -0.38 -16.79
N LEU A 149 -6.23 -0.49 -15.46
CA LEU A 149 -7.43 -0.34 -14.64
C LEU A 149 -7.49 1.09 -14.09
N ALA A 150 -8.62 1.77 -14.26
CA ALA A 150 -8.93 3.01 -13.56
C ALA A 150 -9.43 2.68 -12.15
N LEU A 151 -8.56 2.75 -11.15
CA LEU A 151 -8.90 2.46 -9.76
C LEU A 151 -9.13 3.75 -8.97
N ASN A 152 -10.09 3.74 -8.05
CA ASN A 152 -10.18 4.81 -7.06
C ASN A 152 -9.01 4.73 -6.05
N PRO A 153 -8.77 5.74 -5.19
CA PRO A 153 -7.60 5.76 -4.30
C PRO A 153 -7.58 4.58 -3.33
N PHE A 154 -8.75 4.18 -2.82
CA PHE A 154 -8.88 3.04 -1.91
C PHE A 154 -8.53 1.73 -2.61
N GLU A 155 -9.09 1.49 -3.79
CA GLU A 155 -8.81 0.30 -4.59
C GLU A 155 -7.34 0.23 -4.99
N TYR A 156 -6.74 1.35 -5.42
CA TYR A 156 -5.33 1.41 -5.75
C TYR A 156 -4.46 1.04 -4.55
N TYR A 157 -4.75 1.60 -3.37
CA TYR A 157 -4.04 1.27 -2.13
C TYR A 157 -4.20 -0.22 -1.77
N ILE A 158 -5.44 -0.74 -1.78
CA ILE A 158 -5.74 -2.14 -1.44
C ILE A 158 -5.12 -3.10 -2.46
N PHE A 159 -4.99 -2.72 -3.73
CA PHE A 159 -4.28 -3.51 -4.72
C PHE A 159 -2.81 -3.65 -4.37
N PHE A 160 -2.09 -2.57 -4.08
CA PHE A 160 -0.70 -2.65 -3.63
C PHE A 160 -0.56 -3.40 -2.31
N PHE A 161 -1.50 -3.16 -1.38
CA PHE A 161 -1.58 -3.87 -0.12
C PHE A 161 -1.72 -5.38 -0.37
N ALA A 162 -2.68 -5.84 -1.17
CA ALA A 162 -2.88 -7.26 -1.45
C ALA A 162 -1.77 -7.87 -2.32
N LEU A 163 -1.22 -7.11 -3.27
CA LEU A 163 -0.10 -7.56 -4.09
C LEU A 163 1.12 -7.85 -3.23
N SER A 164 1.37 -7.06 -2.19
CA SER A 164 2.44 -7.31 -1.23
C SER A 164 2.27 -8.60 -0.41
N LEU A 165 1.05 -9.17 -0.35
CA LEU A 165 0.83 -10.50 0.21
C LEU A 165 1.24 -11.59 -0.78
N ILE A 166 0.86 -11.44 -2.06
CA ILE A 166 0.98 -12.50 -3.08
C ILE A 166 2.31 -12.48 -3.84
N THR A 167 2.95 -11.32 -3.98
CA THR A 167 4.31 -11.18 -4.53
C THR A 167 5.33 -11.57 -3.46
N GLN A 168 5.11 -12.74 -2.86
CA GLN A 168 6.20 -13.55 -2.39
C GLN A 168 7.01 -13.84 -3.65
N LYS A 169 8.01 -13.01 -3.97
CA LYS A 169 9.10 -13.48 -4.82
C LYS A 169 9.75 -14.56 -3.98
N VAL A 170 9.19 -15.76 -4.11
CA VAL A 170 9.82 -17.01 -3.83
C VAL A 170 11.12 -16.91 -4.61
N GLY A 171 12.19 -16.47 -3.95
CA GLY A 171 13.53 -16.74 -4.44
C GLY A 171 13.52 -18.24 -4.69
N LYS A 172 13.59 -18.63 -5.97
CA LYS A 172 13.58 -20.02 -6.48
C LYS A 172 13.70 -21.05 -5.35
N GLY A 173 12.59 -21.51 -4.76
CA GLY A 173 12.69 -22.41 -3.58
C GLY A 173 11.51 -22.57 -2.63
N CYS A 174 10.34 -21.96 -2.83
CA CYS A 174 9.21 -22.11 -1.91
C CYS A 174 7.87 -21.98 -2.65
N LEU A 175 7.59 -22.94 -3.53
CA LEU A 175 6.23 -23.17 -4.01
C LEU A 175 5.40 -23.73 -2.85
N PHE A 176 4.38 -23.01 -2.40
CA PHE A 176 3.21 -23.65 -1.81
C PHE A 176 2.13 -23.76 -2.88
N LEU A 177 2.22 -24.82 -3.67
CA LEU A 177 1.05 -25.42 -4.29
C LEU A 177 0.46 -26.38 -3.24
N GLY A 178 -0.79 -26.14 -2.86
CA GLY A 178 -1.52 -27.00 -1.95
C GLY A 178 -1.61 -28.43 -2.49
N GLY A 179 -1.16 -29.39 -1.68
CA GLY A 179 -1.46 -30.80 -1.83
C GLY A 179 -2.23 -31.26 -0.59
N ALA A 180 -3.36 -31.91 -0.81
CA ALA A 180 -4.23 -32.44 0.23
C ALA A 180 -3.48 -33.41 1.17
N GLY A 181 -3.71 -33.29 2.48
CA GLY A 181 -3.39 -34.33 3.47
C GLY A 181 -2.53 -33.88 4.66
N SER A 182 -3.15 -33.91 5.84
CA SER A 182 -2.52 -34.10 7.17
C SER A 182 -1.93 -32.88 7.91
N ARG A 183 -2.69 -32.43 8.94
CA ARG A 183 -2.37 -31.65 10.17
C ARG A 183 -1.41 -30.43 10.10
N PRO A 184 -1.82 -29.28 10.66
CA PRO A 184 -0.99 -28.08 10.70
C PRO A 184 0.09 -28.18 11.79
N LYS A 185 1.37 -28.09 11.40
CA LYS A 185 2.45 -27.61 12.27
C LYS A 185 2.84 -26.22 11.80
N THR A 186 2.52 -25.23 12.63
CA THR A 186 2.79 -23.81 12.43
C THR A 186 4.28 -23.53 12.57
N SER A 187 5.00 -23.46 11.44
CA SER A 187 6.34 -22.87 11.39
C SER A 187 6.64 -22.40 9.96
N CYS A 188 6.41 -21.12 9.69
CA CYS A 188 6.87 -20.48 8.47
C CYS A 188 8.31 -19.98 8.71
N THR A 189 9.30 -20.81 8.42
CA THR A 189 10.69 -20.34 8.33
C THR A 189 10.87 -19.56 7.03
N CYS A 190 10.74 -18.23 7.09
CA CYS A 190 11.24 -17.35 6.03
C CYS A 190 12.78 -17.41 6.05
N GLN A 191 13.38 -18.28 5.24
CA GLN A 191 14.81 -18.21 4.96
C GLN A 191 15.07 -17.03 4.02
N CYS A 192 15.47 -15.89 4.59
CA CYS A 192 16.15 -14.85 3.85
C CYS A 192 17.61 -15.31 3.65
N SER A 193 17.88 -16.07 2.59
CA SER A 193 19.26 -16.44 2.25
C SER A 193 20.00 -15.24 1.67
N ALA A 194 21.02 -14.80 2.39
CA ALA A 194 22.13 -14.02 1.86
C ALA A 194 23.04 -14.87 0.95
N ALA A 195 23.75 -14.19 0.04
CA ALA A 195 24.77 -14.65 -0.94
C ALA A 195 24.22 -14.89 -2.37
N ARG A 196 24.72 -14.23 -3.43
CA ARG A 196 26.13 -13.94 -3.76
C ARG A 196 26.34 -12.69 -4.63
N GLN A 197 27.42 -11.98 -4.27
CA GLN A 197 28.45 -11.30 -5.07
C GLN A 197 28.08 -10.14 -6.02
N CYS A 198 28.33 -8.90 -5.55
CA CYS A 198 28.78 -7.80 -6.39
C CYS A 198 30.27 -7.96 -6.76
N PRO A 199 30.73 -7.34 -7.85
CA PRO A 199 32.00 -6.63 -7.87
C PRO A 199 31.71 -5.11 -7.76
N GLU A 200 32.18 -4.51 -6.66
CA GLU A 200 32.38 -3.06 -6.49
C GLU A 200 33.69 -2.64 -7.21
N PRO A 201 34.02 -1.34 -7.42
CA PRO A 201 33.59 -0.21 -6.59
C PRO A 201 33.19 1.09 -7.30
N LEU A 202 32.38 1.92 -6.62
CA LEU A 202 32.85 3.21 -6.06
C LEU A 202 31.67 4.09 -5.62
N LEU A 203 31.71 4.42 -4.32
CA LEU A 203 31.08 5.57 -3.65
C LEU A 203 29.56 5.61 -3.71
N THR A 204 28.90 5.30 -2.58
CA THR A 204 28.03 6.27 -1.87
C THR A 204 27.67 5.71 -0.49
N THR A 205 27.87 6.56 0.50
CA THR A 205 27.53 6.46 1.92
C THR A 205 26.14 5.85 2.14
N SER A 206 26.10 4.59 2.60
CA SER A 206 24.87 3.86 2.90
C SER A 206 24.78 3.58 4.40
N LEU A 207 23.55 3.64 4.93
CA LEU A 207 23.20 3.11 6.25
C LEU A 207 23.72 1.67 6.37
N VAL A 208 24.75 1.48 7.18
CA VAL A 208 25.27 0.15 7.51
C VAL A 208 24.27 -0.49 8.47
N PHE A 209 23.27 -1.18 7.94
CA PHE A 209 22.66 -2.27 8.68
C PHE A 209 23.70 -3.39 8.74
N GLN A 210 24.29 -3.60 9.92
CA GLN A 210 25.23 -4.68 10.17
C GLN A 210 24.57 -6.03 9.83
N PRO A 211 25.29 -6.97 9.17
CA PRO A 211 24.78 -8.32 8.96
C PRO A 211 24.85 -9.09 10.29
N LEU A 212 23.73 -9.20 10.99
CA LEU A 212 23.59 -10.07 12.15
C LEU A 212 23.37 -11.52 11.68
N PRO A 213 24.16 -12.50 12.16
CA PRO A 213 23.93 -13.90 11.82
C PRO A 213 22.84 -14.50 12.71
N VAL A 214 22.35 -15.68 12.28
CA VAL A 214 21.50 -16.63 13.01
C VAL A 214 19.99 -16.44 12.82
N SER A 215 19.45 -17.23 11.87
CA SER A 215 18.16 -17.93 11.95
C SER A 215 17.10 -17.29 12.87
N LEU A 216 16.62 -16.09 12.54
CA LEU A 216 15.48 -15.53 13.24
C LEU A 216 14.24 -16.28 12.79
N HIS A 217 13.69 -17.10 13.68
CA HIS A 217 12.39 -17.73 13.49
C HIS A 217 11.35 -16.60 13.37
N VAL A 218 10.96 -16.24 12.14
CA VAL A 218 9.91 -15.24 11.91
C VAL A 218 8.61 -15.84 12.41
N ARG A 219 8.25 -15.56 13.65
CA ARG A 219 6.88 -15.75 14.13
C ARG A 219 6.02 -14.75 13.38
N THR A 220 5.09 -15.24 12.56
CA THR A 220 4.10 -14.44 11.84
C THR A 220 3.34 -13.48 12.76
N SER A 221 3.26 -13.79 14.06
CA SER A 221 2.60 -12.97 15.09
C SER A 221 3.23 -11.61 15.36
N ASP A 222 4.51 -11.41 15.05
CA ASP A 222 5.25 -10.18 15.42
C ASP A 222 5.65 -9.33 14.19
N CYS A 223 5.22 -9.75 12.99
CA CYS A 223 5.49 -9.08 11.73
C CYS A 223 4.46 -7.97 11.49
N ALA A 224 4.94 -6.72 11.31
CA ALA A 224 4.06 -5.56 11.13
C ALA A 224 3.03 -5.77 10.02
N TYR A 225 3.47 -6.31 8.88
CA TYR A 225 2.61 -6.49 7.73
C TYR A 225 1.45 -7.48 7.97
N PHE A 226 1.70 -8.63 8.59
CA PHE A 226 0.64 -9.60 8.87
C PHE A 226 -0.35 -9.10 9.91
N ILE A 227 0.11 -8.31 10.89
CA ILE A 227 -0.76 -7.67 11.87
C ILE A 227 -1.61 -6.58 11.21
N LEU A 228 -1.04 -5.80 10.29
CA LEU A 228 -1.82 -4.84 9.49
C LEU A 228 -2.90 -5.56 8.68
N VAL A 229 -2.59 -6.69 8.03
CA VAL A 229 -3.59 -7.47 7.28
C VAL A 229 -4.76 -7.85 8.16
N ASP A 230 -4.49 -8.37 9.37
CA ASP A 230 -5.54 -8.73 10.34
C ASP A 230 -6.39 -7.51 10.77
N ARG A 231 -5.75 -6.37 11.06
CA ARG A 231 -6.45 -5.11 11.39
C ARG A 231 -7.34 -4.63 10.24
N TYR A 232 -6.85 -4.69 9.01
CA TYR A 232 -7.62 -4.27 7.83
C TYR A 232 -8.81 -5.19 7.58
N LEU A 233 -8.62 -6.51 7.66
CA LEU A 233 -9.72 -7.46 7.52
C LEU A 233 -10.77 -7.24 8.61
N SER A 234 -10.34 -7.04 9.86
CA SER A 234 -11.25 -6.76 10.98
C SER A 234 -11.97 -5.42 10.86
N TRP A 235 -11.35 -4.42 10.25
CA TRP A 235 -11.92 -3.08 10.07
C TRP A 235 -12.92 -3.01 8.91
N PHE A 236 -12.59 -3.63 7.77
CA PHE A 236 -13.37 -3.50 6.54
C PHE A 236 -14.36 -4.63 6.30
N LEU A 237 -14.12 -5.82 6.87
CA LEU A 237 -15.06 -6.92 6.74
C LEU A 237 -16.01 -6.96 7.94
N PRO A 238 -17.29 -7.28 7.72
CA PRO A 238 -18.21 -7.54 8.83
C PRO A 238 -17.67 -8.70 9.67
N THR A 239 -17.31 -8.41 10.91
CA THR A 239 -17.08 -9.43 11.93
C THR A 239 -18.45 -9.79 12.52
N GLU A 240 -18.81 -11.07 12.40
CA GLU A 240 -20.14 -11.67 12.61
C GLU A 240 -21.21 -10.79 13.31
N GLY A 241 -22.29 -10.48 12.59
CA GLY A 241 -23.50 -9.85 13.15
C GLY A 241 -23.44 -8.33 13.35
N SER A 242 -22.31 -7.69 13.10
CA SER A 242 -22.16 -6.24 13.23
C SER A 242 -22.55 -5.52 11.93
N VAL A 243 -23.65 -4.78 11.96
CA VAL A 243 -23.99 -3.80 10.90
C VAL A 243 -22.83 -2.80 10.83
N PRO A 244 -22.28 -2.48 9.63
CA PRO A 244 -21.22 -1.49 9.50
C PRO A 244 -21.67 -0.16 10.13
N PRO A 245 -20.80 0.54 10.90
CA PRO A 245 -21.16 1.85 11.42
C PRO A 245 -21.48 2.77 10.24
N PRO A 246 -22.59 3.53 10.27
CA PRO A 246 -22.92 4.44 9.20
C PRO A 246 -21.77 5.44 9.04
N LEU A 247 -21.27 5.58 7.81
CA LEU A 247 -20.37 6.65 7.43
C LEU A 247 -21.07 7.98 7.74
N SER A 248 -20.63 8.62 8.82
CA SER A 248 -20.90 10.01 9.23
C SER A 248 -22.08 10.67 8.50
N SER A 249 -23.30 10.48 8.98
CA SER A 249 -24.42 11.35 8.65
C SER A 249 -24.17 12.72 9.31
N SER A 250 -24.01 13.76 8.49
CA SER A 250 -24.02 15.17 8.94
C SER A 250 -25.16 15.43 9.93
N PRO A 251 -24.94 16.17 11.03
CA PRO A 251 -26.03 16.61 11.87
C PRO A 251 -26.75 17.77 11.18
N GLY A 252 -28.03 17.57 10.83
CA GLY A 252 -28.96 18.67 10.57
C GLY A 252 -29.52 18.72 9.15
N GLY A 253 -30.64 18.03 8.94
CA GLY A 253 -31.54 18.27 7.83
C GLY A 253 -32.96 18.01 8.30
N ALA A 254 -33.66 19.06 8.74
CA ALA A 254 -35.07 18.96 9.11
C ALA A 254 -35.91 18.56 7.88
N SER A 255 -36.72 17.52 8.04
CA SER A 255 -37.72 17.09 7.04
C SER A 255 -38.79 18.19 6.88
N PRO A 256 -39.17 18.58 5.65
CA PRO A 256 -40.29 19.48 5.46
C PRO A 256 -41.61 18.74 5.70
N SER A 257 -42.50 19.36 6.48
CA SER A 257 -43.87 18.93 6.71
C SER A 257 -44.72 19.06 5.43
N PRO A 258 -45.70 18.17 5.18
CA PRO A 258 -46.56 18.28 4.00
C PRO A 258 -47.59 19.42 4.15
N PRO A 259 -48.06 20.02 3.03
CA PRO A 259 -49.01 21.12 3.07
C PRO A 259 -50.42 20.64 3.46
N PRO A 260 -51.20 21.46 4.19
CA PRO A 260 -52.57 21.13 4.55
C PRO A 260 -53.51 21.27 3.35
N ARG A 261 -54.57 20.45 3.37
CA ARG A 261 -55.64 20.37 2.37
C ARG A 261 -56.73 21.40 2.64
#